data_AF-A0A1G1MC26-F1
#
_entry.id   AF-A0A1G1MC26-F1
#
_cell.length_a   1.000
_cell.length_b   1.000
_cell.length_c   1.000
_cell.angle_alpha   90.00
_cell.angle_beta   90.00
_cell.angle_gamma   90.00
#
_symmetry.space_group_name_H-M   'P 1'
#
loop_
_entity.id
_entity.type
_entity.pdbx_description
1 polymer ?
#
loop_
_entity_poly.entity_id
_entity_poly.type
_entity_poly.pdbx_seq_one_letter_code
_entity_poly.pdbx_strand_id
1 'polypeptide(L)'
;MKKLLSDNIRYLKGIGPKRAKSFAKAGINSIEDLFYFFPRRYEDRTRFSPIKDLKEGQTQTIQAKILVEGERRSFKRGFSILELVVADDTGKIFCVWFNQPYLKEYFKAGTNLILYGRIDRYENRLQMNSAEFEIIDTQEDQSLNIDRIVPVYSCPEGLTQRGMRKTMKYALDQYLTGITDWLHYDIRLRNNLLNLAKSLINIHFPESFALQKEAYQRLSFQEFFLFQLPLALRKLKKRERAGISHSVEGALVNNFITQLPFKLTGAQKKVLAEIKSDMQEPKVMQRLLQGDVGSGKTVVATIASIMAIQGRHQVAFMVPTEILAKQHYEKIMSQVARHKSQVIKIGLLTSSLNAKEKKRVYQDIKDGEVDLIIGTHALLEENVKFKKLGLVVIDEQHKFGVGQRALLPQKGNNPDVLIMTATPIPRTLAITLYGDLDTSVINELPPGRQPINTERIRNDKRDWLYNFMKENISQGRQVYVVYPLIEESFALDLLSAKKMYAEFKDNIFKEYKVGLVHGRLKTQEQDKIMSRFREGK
;
A
#
# COMPACT_ATOMS: atom_id res chain seq x y z
N MET A 1 36.21 23.72 10.27
CA MET A 1 34.97 23.12 10.80
C MET A 1 34.78 21.75 10.18
N LYS A 2 34.52 20.72 10.99
CA LYS A 2 34.21 19.37 10.50
C LYS A 2 32.88 19.44 9.76
N LYS A 3 32.87 19.15 8.46
CA LYS A 3 31.65 19.14 7.65
C LYS A 3 30.81 17.95 8.08
N LEU A 4 29.55 18.18 8.44
CA LEU A 4 28.63 17.15 8.90
C LEU A 4 27.51 16.95 7.87
N LEU A 5 27.03 15.71 7.73
CA LEU A 5 25.91 15.40 6.84
C LEU A 5 24.60 16.03 7.34
N SER A 6 24.50 16.28 8.64
CA SER A 6 23.41 17.01 9.28
C SER A 6 23.46 18.52 9.07
N ASP A 7 24.50 19.04 8.40
CA ASP A 7 24.60 20.48 8.12
C ASP A 7 23.40 20.92 7.28
N ASN A 8 22.82 22.07 7.65
CA ASN A 8 21.70 22.62 6.91
C ASN A 8 22.11 22.94 5.46
N ILE A 9 21.25 22.59 4.51
CA ILE A 9 21.51 22.78 3.07
C ILE A 9 21.82 24.23 2.70
N ARG A 10 21.36 25.21 3.48
CA ARG A 10 21.67 26.64 3.32
C ARG A 10 23.17 26.96 3.38
N TYR A 11 23.97 26.15 4.08
CA TYR A 11 25.42 26.35 4.17
C TYR A 11 26.18 25.83 2.94
N LEU A 12 25.49 25.14 2.03
CA LEU A 12 26.07 24.70 0.78
C LEU A 12 26.27 25.91 -0.16
N LYS A 13 27.48 26.02 -0.72
CA LYS A 13 27.84 27.12 -1.64
C LYS A 13 26.84 27.17 -2.80
N GLY A 14 26.25 28.35 -3.04
CA GLY A 14 25.26 28.57 -4.10
C GLY A 14 23.80 28.42 -3.66
N ILE A 15 23.53 28.07 -2.39
CA ILE A 15 22.18 27.99 -1.82
C ILE A 15 21.92 29.19 -0.90
N GLY A 16 21.33 30.25 -1.46
CA GLY A 16 20.82 31.38 -0.68
C GLY A 16 19.50 31.06 0.04
N PRO A 17 19.00 31.98 0.91
CA PRO A 17 17.78 31.77 1.70
C PRO A 17 16.54 31.41 0.87
N LYS A 18 16.39 32.01 -0.32
CA LYS A 18 15.28 31.71 -1.23
C LYS A 18 15.33 30.27 -1.76
N ARG A 19 16.51 29.80 -2.18
CA ARG A 19 16.71 28.42 -2.66
C ARG A 19 16.55 27.40 -1.53
N ALA A 20 17.05 27.71 -0.33
CA ALA A 20 16.87 26.86 0.83
C ALA A 20 15.37 26.59 1.14
N LYS A 21 14.50 27.61 1.00
CA LYS A 21 13.05 27.43 1.12
C LYS A 21 12.48 26.50 0.04
N SER A 22 12.94 26.61 -1.21
CA SER A 22 12.53 25.69 -2.29
C SER A 22 12.95 24.25 -2.00
N PHE A 23 14.19 24.02 -1.53
CA PHE A 23 14.67 22.70 -1.12
C PHE A 23 13.86 22.14 0.05
N ALA A 24 13.54 22.96 1.06
CA ALA A 24 12.73 22.54 2.20
C ALA A 24 11.31 22.13 1.78
N LYS A 25 10.67 22.83 0.82
CA LYS A 25 9.38 22.41 0.24
C LYS A 25 9.47 21.03 -0.45
N ALA A 26 10.64 20.67 -0.98
CA ALA A 26 10.91 19.36 -1.57
C ALA A 26 11.34 18.31 -0.53
N GLY A 27 11.30 18.64 0.77
CA GLY A 27 11.69 17.75 1.87
C GLY A 27 13.19 17.70 2.15
N ILE A 28 13.99 18.60 1.55
CA ILE A 28 15.44 18.59 1.65
C ILE A 28 15.91 19.72 2.59
N ASN A 29 16.33 19.37 3.80
CA ASN A 29 16.77 20.33 4.81
C ASN A 29 18.27 20.22 5.15
N SER A 30 18.85 19.05 4.95
CA SER A 30 20.25 18.72 5.25
C SER A 30 21.02 18.25 4.01
N ILE A 31 22.33 18.11 4.15
CA ILE A 31 23.18 17.49 3.11
C ILE A 31 22.84 16.00 2.95
N GLU A 32 22.49 15.31 4.04
CA GLU A 32 22.02 13.92 3.99
C GLU A 32 20.74 13.78 3.15
N ASP A 33 19.74 14.64 3.39
CA ASP A 33 18.51 14.63 2.61
C ASP A 33 18.79 14.83 1.11
N LEU A 34 19.79 15.66 0.79
CA LEU A 34 20.20 15.91 -0.59
C LEU A 34 20.78 14.63 -1.22
N PHE A 35 21.62 13.87 -0.51
CA PHE A 35 22.17 12.59 -1.00
C PHE A 35 21.12 11.50 -1.23
N TYR A 36 20.01 11.53 -0.49
CA TYR A 36 18.89 10.60 -0.70
C TYR A 36 17.83 11.15 -1.66
N PHE A 37 18.06 12.32 -2.26
CA PHE A 37 17.20 12.86 -3.31
C PHE A 37 17.57 12.33 -4.68
N PHE A 38 17.09 11.12 -4.98
CA PHE A 38 17.50 10.37 -6.17
C PHE A 38 16.96 10.93 -7.51
N PRO A 39 17.69 10.73 -8.63
CA PRO A 39 17.20 11.04 -9.96
C PRO A 39 15.97 10.19 -10.33
N ARG A 40 15.04 10.74 -11.12
CA ARG A 40 13.88 10.01 -11.66
C ARG A 40 14.25 9.14 -12.87
N ARG A 41 15.20 9.62 -13.67
CA ARG A 41 15.70 8.94 -14.86
C ARG A 41 17.13 9.38 -15.16
N TYR A 42 17.75 8.69 -16.09
CA TYR A 42 19.08 8.99 -16.60
C TYR A 42 19.03 9.12 -18.11
N GLU A 43 19.84 10.01 -18.64
CA GLU A 43 19.96 10.26 -20.07
C GLU A 43 21.36 9.89 -20.52
N ASP A 44 21.47 9.04 -21.53
CA ASP A 44 22.76 8.70 -22.10
C ASP A 44 23.23 9.80 -23.05
N ARG A 45 24.10 10.68 -22.52
CA ARG A 45 24.75 11.75 -23.28
C ARG A 45 26.24 11.45 -23.50
N THR A 46 26.64 10.18 -23.45
CA THR A 46 28.01 9.73 -23.75
C THR A 46 28.27 9.68 -25.26
N ARG A 47 27.23 9.55 -26.08
CA ARG A 47 27.34 9.38 -27.52
C ARG A 47 26.54 10.46 -28.24
N PHE A 48 27.26 11.31 -28.97
CA PHE A 48 26.66 12.24 -29.91
C PHE A 48 26.47 11.54 -31.25
N SER A 49 25.24 11.53 -31.74
CA SER A 49 24.95 11.05 -33.09
C SER A 49 25.06 12.24 -34.05
N PRO A 50 25.85 12.16 -35.13
CA PRO A 50 25.76 13.12 -36.22
C PRO A 50 24.34 13.17 -36.75
N ILE A 51 23.85 14.34 -37.15
CA ILE A 51 22.46 14.52 -37.62
C ILE A 51 22.14 13.60 -38.81
N LYS A 52 23.12 13.32 -39.69
CA LYS A 52 22.96 12.38 -40.81
C LYS A 52 22.64 10.94 -40.39
N ASP A 53 23.05 10.52 -39.18
CA ASP A 53 22.95 9.14 -38.69
C ASP A 53 21.77 8.94 -37.72
N LEU A 54 20.89 9.94 -37.63
CA LEU A 54 19.71 9.88 -36.78
C LEU A 54 18.71 8.85 -37.30
N LYS A 55 18.22 8.01 -36.38
CA LYS A 55 17.30 6.92 -36.65
C LYS A 55 15.92 7.26 -36.10
N GLU A 56 14.92 7.19 -36.97
CA GLU A 56 13.53 7.39 -36.60
C GLU A 56 13.10 6.42 -35.49
N GLY A 57 12.36 6.95 -34.51
CA GLY A 57 11.85 6.19 -33.37
C GLY A 57 12.84 6.01 -32.22
N GLN A 58 14.12 6.37 -32.38
CA GLN A 58 15.13 6.27 -31.32
C GLN A 58 15.27 7.58 -30.56
N THR A 59 15.68 7.49 -29.29
CA THR A 59 16.11 8.66 -28.50
C THR A 59 17.61 8.81 -28.65
N GLN A 60 18.05 9.96 -29.17
CA GLN A 60 19.46 10.22 -29.47
C GLN A 60 19.86 11.61 -28.98
N THR A 61 21.13 11.75 -28.64
CA THR A 61 21.74 13.02 -28.24
C THR A 61 22.46 13.62 -29.45
N ILE A 62 22.22 14.89 -29.75
CA ILE A 62 22.94 15.64 -30.78
C ILE A 62 23.55 16.91 -30.21
N GLN A 63 24.67 17.33 -30.78
CA GLN A 63 25.24 18.65 -30.56
C GLN A 63 25.07 19.44 -31.85
N ALA A 64 24.38 20.58 -31.77
CA ALA A 64 24.03 21.36 -32.93
C ALA A 64 24.04 22.86 -32.62
N LYS A 65 24.13 23.66 -33.68
CA LYS A 65 24.05 25.13 -33.63
C LYS A 65 22.70 25.59 -34.15
N ILE A 66 22.09 26.58 -33.50
CA ILE A 66 20.84 27.17 -33.98
C ILE A 66 21.12 27.94 -35.28
N LEU A 67 20.49 27.52 -36.37
CA LEU A 67 20.55 28.23 -37.65
C LEU A 67 19.45 29.28 -37.77
N VAL A 68 18.21 28.88 -37.49
CA VAL A 68 17.03 29.74 -37.66
C VAL A 68 16.07 29.51 -36.51
N GLU A 69 15.58 30.59 -35.92
CA GLU A 69 14.43 30.58 -35.02
C GLU A 69 13.15 30.88 -35.81
N GLY A 70 12.10 30.08 -35.60
CA GLY A 70 10.81 30.24 -36.26
C GLY A 70 9.64 30.11 -35.28
N GLU A 71 8.65 30.99 -35.38
CA GLU A 71 7.38 30.87 -34.66
C GLU A 71 6.30 30.48 -35.65
N ARG A 72 5.61 29.34 -35.42
CA ARG A 72 4.35 29.04 -36.09
C ARG A 72 3.21 29.23 -35.08
N ARG A 73 2.37 30.24 -35.32
CA ARG A 73 1.09 30.35 -34.62
C ARG A 73 0.15 29.30 -35.19
N SER A 74 -0.33 28.39 -34.35
CA SER A 74 -1.31 27.40 -34.77
C SER A 74 -2.66 28.07 -35.04
N PHE A 75 -3.43 27.54 -35.99
CA PHE A 75 -4.81 28.01 -36.27
C PHE A 75 -5.76 27.85 -35.07
N LYS A 76 -5.40 27.07 -34.05
CA LYS A 76 -6.16 26.94 -32.79
C LYS A 76 -5.81 28.05 -31.81
N ARG A 77 -6.83 28.82 -31.38
CA ARG A 77 -6.73 29.91 -30.40
C ARG A 77 -6.05 29.41 -29.11
N GLY A 78 -4.96 30.07 -28.68
CA GLY A 78 -4.23 29.73 -27.45
C GLY A 78 -3.17 28.63 -27.59
N PHE A 79 -2.86 28.16 -28.80
CA PHE A 79 -1.84 27.12 -29.02
C PHE A 79 -0.63 27.71 -29.79
N SER A 80 0.52 27.78 -29.11
CA SER A 80 1.79 28.28 -29.70
C SER A 80 2.72 27.11 -30.05
N ILE A 81 3.44 27.23 -31.17
CA ILE A 81 4.46 26.26 -31.58
C ILE A 81 5.75 27.03 -31.84
N LEU A 82 6.78 26.70 -31.05
CA LEU A 82 8.13 27.18 -31.27
C LEU A 82 8.89 26.14 -32.08
N GLU A 83 9.44 26.53 -33.23
CA GLU A 83 10.21 25.66 -34.11
C GLU A 83 11.62 26.23 -34.28
N LEU A 84 12.63 25.43 -33.99
CA LEU A 84 14.03 25.77 -34.24
C LEU A 84 14.59 24.86 -35.33
N VAL A 85 15.37 25.44 -36.24
CA VAL A 85 16.22 24.68 -37.14
C VAL A 85 17.62 24.67 -36.56
N VAL A 86 18.09 23.48 -36.20
CA VAL A 86 19.45 23.28 -35.71
C VAL A 86 20.25 22.46 -36.73
N ALA A 87 21.55 22.71 -36.78
CA ALA A 87 22.45 22.02 -37.68
C ALA A 87 23.78 21.70 -37.05
N ASP A 88 24.38 20.62 -37.53
CA ASP A 88 25.78 20.27 -37.34
C ASP A 88 26.48 20.25 -38.71
N ASP A 89 27.73 19.78 -38.77
CA ASP A 89 28.49 19.70 -40.02
C ASP A 89 27.92 18.66 -41.02
N THR A 90 26.96 17.84 -40.60
CA THR A 90 26.44 16.70 -41.36
C THR A 90 25.00 16.86 -41.85
N GLY A 91 24.19 17.73 -41.22
CA GLY A 91 22.79 17.88 -41.60
C GLY A 91 22.02 18.90 -40.77
N LYS A 92 20.70 18.92 -40.97
CA LYS A 92 19.76 19.80 -40.26
C LYS A 92 18.61 18.99 -39.70
N ILE A 93 18.11 19.38 -38.54
CA ILE A 93 16.92 18.81 -37.91
C ILE A 93 16.05 19.91 -37.29
N PHE A 94 14.74 19.66 -37.23
CA PHE A 94 13.77 20.56 -36.63
C PHE A 94 13.55 20.21 -35.15
N CYS A 95 13.48 21.20 -34.27
CA CYS A 95 13.12 21.00 -32.87
C CYS A 95 11.86 21.80 -32.56
N VAL A 96 10.82 21.11 -32.08
CA VAL A 96 9.47 21.66 -31.98
C VAL A 96 8.99 21.60 -30.54
N TRP A 97 8.63 22.74 -29.94
CA TRP A 97 8.02 22.81 -28.60
C TRP A 97 6.60 23.34 -28.68
N PHE A 98 5.66 22.58 -28.11
CA PHE A 98 4.25 22.94 -28.04
C PHE A 98 3.94 23.71 -26.76
N ASN A 99 3.27 24.85 -26.89
CA ASN A 99 2.79 25.69 -25.79
C ASN A 99 3.89 26.16 -24.81
N GLN A 100 5.10 26.42 -25.31
CA GLN A 100 6.25 26.89 -24.52
C GLN A 100 6.91 28.15 -25.13
N PRO A 101 6.18 29.27 -25.24
CA PRO A 101 6.68 30.48 -25.91
C PRO A 101 7.84 31.16 -25.17
N TYR A 102 7.96 30.94 -23.85
CA TYR A 102 9.03 31.49 -23.00
C TYR A 102 10.44 31.02 -23.42
N LEU A 103 10.54 29.89 -24.13
CA LEU A 103 11.81 29.35 -24.58
C LEU A 103 12.50 30.22 -25.64
N LYS A 104 11.75 31.08 -26.33
CA LYS A 104 12.28 32.03 -27.32
C LYS A 104 13.37 32.93 -26.75
N GLU A 105 13.25 33.35 -25.49
CA GLU A 105 14.23 34.23 -24.85
C GLU A 105 15.61 33.58 -24.69
N TYR A 106 15.66 32.23 -24.67
CA TYR A 106 16.86 31.44 -24.47
C TYR A 106 17.54 31.04 -25.79
N PHE A 107 16.81 31.03 -26.89
CA PHE A 107 17.26 30.49 -28.17
C PHE A 107 17.64 31.58 -29.15
N LYS A 108 18.92 31.95 -29.17
CA LYS A 108 19.47 32.91 -30.14
C LYS A 108 20.16 32.18 -31.28
N ALA A 109 20.00 32.70 -32.50
CA ALA A 109 20.73 32.19 -33.66
C ALA A 109 22.25 32.22 -33.39
N GLY A 110 22.94 31.14 -33.76
CA GLY A 110 24.36 30.99 -33.51
C GLY A 110 24.75 30.35 -32.17
N THR A 111 23.80 30.11 -31.26
CA THR A 111 24.05 29.41 -30.01
C THR A 111 24.29 27.92 -30.24
N ASN A 112 25.30 27.35 -29.57
CA ASN A 112 25.53 25.91 -29.53
C ASN A 112 24.71 25.27 -28.41
N LEU A 113 24.01 24.18 -28.73
CA LEU A 113 23.20 23.44 -27.79
C LEU A 113 23.38 21.93 -27.96
N ILE A 114 23.13 21.24 -26.86
CA ILE A 114 22.92 19.80 -26.86
C ILE A 114 21.43 19.56 -26.77
N LEU A 115 20.94 18.68 -27.64
CA LEU A 115 19.55 18.26 -27.68
C LEU A 115 19.47 16.77 -27.41
N TYR A 116 18.57 16.41 -26.51
CA TYR A 116 18.23 15.04 -26.21
C TYR A 116 16.72 14.86 -26.42
N GLY A 117 16.37 13.93 -27.31
CA GLY A 117 14.98 13.73 -27.66
C GLY A 117 14.77 12.53 -28.55
N ARG A 118 13.50 12.12 -28.66
CA ARG A 118 13.08 11.13 -29.63
C ARG A 118 13.10 11.75 -31.02
N ILE A 119 13.70 11.04 -31.97
CA ILE A 119 13.67 11.41 -33.38
C ILE A 119 12.35 10.93 -33.98
N ASP A 120 11.53 11.88 -34.42
CA ASP A 120 10.29 11.62 -35.14
C ASP A 120 10.42 12.12 -36.59
N ARG A 121 9.57 11.62 -37.48
CA ARG A 121 9.44 12.12 -38.84
C ARG A 121 8.04 12.70 -39.05
N TYR A 122 7.97 13.97 -39.45
CA TYR A 122 6.73 14.68 -39.72
C TYR A 122 6.87 15.48 -41.01
N GLU A 123 5.88 15.40 -41.91
CA GLU A 123 5.92 16.05 -43.24
C GLU A 123 7.23 15.80 -44.01
N ASN A 124 7.74 14.56 -43.94
CA ASN A 124 8.99 14.11 -44.57
C ASN A 124 10.27 14.80 -44.06
N ARG A 125 10.22 15.41 -42.86
CA ARG A 125 11.37 16.03 -42.19
C ARG A 125 11.61 15.35 -40.85
N LEU A 126 12.89 15.20 -40.49
CA LEU A 126 13.25 14.74 -39.15
C LEU A 126 12.99 15.89 -38.16
N GLN A 127 12.36 15.56 -37.05
CA GLN A 127 12.16 16.51 -35.96
C GLN A 127 12.30 15.86 -34.58
N MET A 128 12.68 16.66 -33.59
CA MET A 128 12.58 16.30 -32.18
C MET A 128 11.45 17.10 -31.55
N ASN A 129 10.43 16.40 -31.06
CA ASN A 129 9.33 17.02 -30.33
C ASN A 129 9.71 17.21 -28.85
N SER A 130 9.55 18.43 -28.35
CA SER A 130 9.83 18.85 -26.98
C SER A 130 11.17 18.33 -26.47
N ALA A 131 12.20 18.46 -27.30
CA ALA A 131 13.57 18.05 -26.96
C ALA A 131 14.02 18.71 -25.65
N GLU A 132 14.67 17.93 -24.79
CA GLU A 132 15.44 18.54 -23.73
C GLU A 132 16.66 19.19 -24.34
N PHE A 133 16.95 20.43 -23.93
CA PHE A 133 18.06 21.19 -24.47
C PHE A 133 18.97 21.69 -23.36
N GLU A 134 20.23 21.87 -23.69
CA GLU A 134 21.21 22.50 -22.82
C GLU A 134 22.12 23.42 -23.63
N ILE A 135 22.18 24.70 -23.23
CA ILE A 135 23.01 25.72 -23.87
C ILE A 135 24.44 25.59 -23.34
N ILE A 136 25.41 25.56 -24.26
CA ILE A 136 26.83 25.43 -23.93
C ILE A 136 27.42 26.83 -23.71
N ASP A 137 27.55 27.26 -22.44
CA ASP A 137 28.05 28.60 -22.08
C ASP A 137 29.54 28.66 -21.68
N THR A 138 30.12 27.64 -21.02
CA THR A 138 31.54 27.66 -20.55
C THR A 138 32.20 26.26 -20.50
N GLN A 139 33.55 26.19 -20.46
CA GLN A 139 34.33 24.94 -20.43
C GLN A 139 34.17 24.10 -19.15
N GLU A 140 34.07 24.71 -17.95
CA GLU A 140 33.83 23.96 -16.70
C GLU A 140 32.45 23.28 -16.69
N ASP A 141 31.45 23.92 -17.32
CA ASP A 141 30.06 23.45 -17.41
C ASP A 141 29.87 22.31 -18.43
N GLN A 142 30.83 22.10 -19.34
CA GLN A 142 30.81 20.98 -20.28
C GLN A 142 30.93 19.64 -19.55
N SER A 143 31.76 19.56 -18.51
CA SER A 143 32.09 18.28 -17.89
C SER A 143 30.91 17.57 -17.23
N LEU A 144 29.96 18.27 -16.60
CA LEU A 144 28.88 17.63 -15.80
C LEU A 144 27.63 17.26 -16.60
N ASN A 145 27.56 17.69 -17.85
CA ASN A 145 26.33 17.66 -18.65
C ASN A 145 26.52 17.00 -20.02
N ILE A 146 27.77 16.73 -20.39
CA ILE A 146 28.24 16.24 -21.69
C ILE A 146 29.17 15.05 -21.42
N ASP A 147 29.20 14.10 -22.34
CA ASP A 147 30.10 12.94 -22.32
C ASP A 147 29.94 12.06 -21.06
N ARG A 148 28.70 11.94 -20.58
CA ARG A 148 28.35 11.09 -19.45
C ARG A 148 26.88 10.71 -19.43
N ILE A 149 26.56 9.78 -18.55
CA ILE A 149 25.19 9.46 -18.18
C ILE A 149 24.70 10.56 -17.23
N VAL A 150 23.69 11.31 -17.65
CA VAL A 150 23.23 12.52 -16.96
C VAL A 150 21.97 12.22 -16.14
N PRO A 151 21.95 12.53 -14.83
CA PRO A 151 20.76 12.38 -13.99
C PRO A 151 19.73 13.48 -14.26
N VAL A 152 18.45 13.09 -14.19
CA VAL A 152 17.30 14.00 -14.29
C VAL A 152 16.50 13.94 -12.98
N TYR A 153 16.42 15.07 -12.28
CA TYR A 153 15.81 15.18 -10.96
C TYR A 153 14.40 15.78 -10.99
N SER A 154 13.64 15.54 -9.91
CA SER A 154 12.42 16.29 -9.59
C SER A 154 12.78 17.70 -9.08
N CYS A 155 13.27 18.59 -9.94
CA CYS A 155 13.86 19.85 -9.47
C CYS A 155 12.90 20.67 -8.57
N PRO A 156 13.38 21.18 -7.42
CA PRO A 156 12.63 22.11 -6.59
C PRO A 156 12.22 23.37 -7.38
N GLU A 157 11.13 24.02 -6.95
CA GLU A 157 10.60 25.22 -7.58
C GLU A 157 11.69 26.31 -7.75
N GLY A 158 11.87 26.79 -8.98
CA GLY A 158 12.88 27.79 -9.33
C GLY A 158 14.31 27.27 -9.46
N LEU A 159 14.52 25.94 -9.44
CA LEU A 159 15.80 25.30 -9.71
C LEU A 159 15.77 24.60 -11.08
N THR A 160 16.82 24.81 -11.87
CA THR A 160 17.02 24.10 -13.15
C THR A 160 17.72 22.76 -12.93
N GLN A 161 17.62 21.83 -13.89
CA GLN A 161 18.37 20.56 -13.85
C GLN A 161 19.88 20.81 -13.68
N ARG A 162 20.44 21.77 -14.43
CA ARG A 162 21.85 22.21 -14.31
C ARG A 162 22.17 22.69 -12.89
N GLY A 163 21.32 23.54 -12.32
CA GLY A 163 21.47 24.02 -10.95
C GLY A 163 21.45 22.88 -9.93
N MET A 164 20.55 21.90 -10.12
CA MET A 164 20.45 20.73 -9.26
C MET A 164 21.69 19.83 -9.34
N ARG A 165 22.15 19.50 -10.55
CA ARG A 165 23.36 18.68 -10.78
C ARG A 165 24.60 19.33 -10.17
N LYS A 166 24.80 20.63 -10.40
CA LYS A 166 25.93 21.39 -9.84
C LYS A 166 25.92 21.36 -8.31
N THR A 167 24.74 21.55 -7.73
CA THR A 167 24.53 21.50 -6.28
C THR A 167 24.83 20.11 -5.72
N MET A 168 24.29 19.05 -6.33
CA MET A 168 24.53 17.67 -5.93
C MET A 168 26.01 17.28 -6.04
N LYS A 169 26.66 17.62 -7.16
CA LYS A 169 28.07 17.31 -7.40
C LYS A 169 28.95 17.99 -6.36
N TYR A 170 28.72 19.27 -6.10
CA TYR A 170 29.44 20.00 -5.06
C TYR A 170 29.22 19.38 -3.68
N ALA A 171 28.00 18.96 -3.34
CA ALA A 171 27.73 18.27 -2.09
C ALA A 171 28.51 16.95 -1.97
N LEU A 172 28.48 16.11 -3.01
CA LEU A 172 29.23 14.85 -3.05
C LEU A 172 30.73 15.12 -2.88
N ASP A 173 31.32 16.01 -3.67
CA ASP A 173 32.77 16.26 -3.64
C ASP A 173 33.24 16.81 -2.27
N GLN A 174 32.38 17.53 -1.55
CA GLN A 174 32.75 18.21 -0.30
C GLN A 174 32.38 17.43 0.97
N TYR A 175 31.37 16.57 0.94
CA TYR A 175 30.80 15.92 2.14
C TYR A 175 30.89 14.39 2.10
N LEU A 176 31.21 13.77 0.97
CA LEU A 176 31.26 12.31 0.86
C LEU A 176 32.28 11.65 1.81
N THR A 177 33.38 12.33 2.13
CA THR A 177 34.39 11.84 3.09
C THR A 177 33.85 11.71 4.52
N GLY A 178 32.75 12.39 4.85
CA GLY A 178 32.06 12.27 6.14
C GLY A 178 31.14 11.06 6.24
N ILE A 179 30.92 10.32 5.14
CA ILE A 179 30.03 9.16 5.12
C ILE A 179 30.75 7.93 5.67
N THR A 180 30.11 7.28 6.65
CA THR A 180 30.52 5.97 7.14
C THR A 180 29.59 4.90 6.60
N ASP A 181 30.16 3.82 6.06
CA ASP A 181 29.36 2.68 5.65
C ASP A 181 29.02 1.84 6.87
N TRP A 182 27.80 1.97 7.35
CA TRP A 182 27.31 1.24 8.52
C TRP A 182 27.13 -0.26 8.25
N LEU A 183 27.05 -0.67 6.97
CA LEU A 183 26.90 -2.07 6.61
C LEU A 183 28.26 -2.77 6.62
N HIS A 184 28.41 -3.74 7.52
CA HIS A 184 29.67 -4.46 7.72
C HIS A 184 30.20 -5.07 6.41
N TYR A 185 31.53 -5.08 6.26
CA TYR A 185 32.21 -5.57 5.06
C TYR A 185 31.76 -6.97 4.66
N ASP A 186 31.61 -7.88 5.63
CA ASP A 186 31.20 -9.27 5.35
C ASP A 186 29.80 -9.38 4.75
N ILE A 187 28.86 -8.52 5.16
CA ILE A 187 27.50 -8.53 4.61
C ILE A 187 27.54 -8.03 3.17
N ARG A 188 28.32 -6.98 2.91
CA ARG A 188 28.50 -6.46 1.55
C ARG A 188 29.17 -7.48 0.64
N LEU A 189 30.22 -8.15 1.11
CA LEU A 189 30.95 -9.15 0.34
C LEU A 189 30.06 -10.34 -0.03
N ARG A 190 29.32 -10.91 0.94
CA ARG A 190 28.42 -12.05 0.70
C ARG A 190 27.28 -11.75 -0.27
N ASN A 191 26.87 -10.49 -0.37
CA ASN A 191 25.75 -10.06 -1.21
C ASN A 191 26.21 -9.28 -2.47
N ASN A 192 27.52 -9.24 -2.76
CA ASN A 192 28.12 -8.48 -3.87
C ASN A 192 27.65 -7.01 -3.93
N LEU A 193 27.63 -6.32 -2.79
CA LEU A 193 27.15 -4.95 -2.70
C LEU A 193 28.29 -3.94 -2.66
N LEU A 194 28.11 -2.83 -3.41
CA LEU A 194 29.01 -1.68 -3.34
C LEU A 194 29.05 -1.07 -1.93
N ASN A 195 30.12 -0.32 -1.63
CA ASN A 195 30.12 0.51 -0.44
C ASN A 195 29.18 1.73 -0.60
N LEU A 196 28.74 2.31 0.51
CA LEU A 196 27.77 3.41 0.50
C LEU A 196 28.25 4.62 -0.31
N ALA A 197 29.51 5.04 -0.13
CA ALA A 197 30.06 6.19 -0.84
C ALA A 197 30.06 5.98 -2.37
N LYS A 198 30.53 4.82 -2.85
CA LYS A 198 30.50 4.45 -4.28
C LYS A 198 29.07 4.37 -4.82
N SER A 199 28.13 3.90 -4.00
CA SER A 199 26.73 3.80 -4.38
C SER A 199 26.10 5.18 -4.53
N LEU A 200 26.37 6.11 -3.62
CA LEU A 200 25.87 7.49 -3.71
C LEU A 200 26.49 8.26 -4.90
N ILE A 201 27.76 8.02 -5.22
CA ILE A 201 28.34 8.57 -6.45
C ILE A 201 27.60 8.01 -7.66
N ASN A 202 27.49 6.67 -7.79
CA ASN A 202 26.98 6.05 -9.02
C ASN A 202 25.45 6.12 -9.17
N ILE A 203 24.69 6.39 -8.11
CA ILE A 203 23.26 6.70 -8.25
C ILE A 203 23.03 8.12 -8.74
N HIS A 204 23.94 9.07 -8.49
CA HIS A 204 23.77 10.44 -8.97
C HIS A 204 24.52 10.70 -10.27
N PHE A 205 25.77 10.27 -10.35
CA PHE A 205 26.66 10.45 -11.50
C PHE A 205 27.29 9.11 -11.86
N PRO A 206 26.53 8.19 -12.48
CA PRO A 206 27.03 6.88 -12.84
C PRO A 206 28.15 6.95 -13.89
N GLU A 207 29.21 6.18 -13.66
CA GLU A 207 30.25 5.92 -14.66
C GLU A 207 29.74 4.99 -15.77
N SER A 208 28.82 4.09 -15.43
CA SER A 208 28.15 3.21 -16.38
C SER A 208 26.76 2.81 -15.87
N PHE A 209 25.87 2.37 -16.76
CA PHE A 209 24.58 1.81 -16.36
C PHE A 209 24.71 0.53 -15.51
N ALA A 210 25.82 -0.20 -15.63
CA ALA A 210 26.09 -1.35 -14.76
C ALA A 210 26.33 -0.92 -13.32
N LEU A 211 27.23 0.05 -13.09
CA LEU A 211 27.49 0.59 -11.75
C LEU A 211 26.29 1.35 -11.18
N GLN A 212 25.49 2.01 -12.01
CA GLN A 212 24.21 2.61 -11.61
C GLN A 212 23.27 1.54 -11.02
N LYS A 213 23.18 0.38 -11.67
CA LYS A 213 22.33 -0.73 -11.23
C LYS A 213 22.84 -1.33 -9.93
N GLU A 214 24.15 -1.53 -9.78
CA GLU A 214 24.75 -2.01 -8.53
C GLU A 214 24.54 -1.02 -7.36
N ALA A 215 24.68 0.29 -7.62
CA ALA A 215 24.38 1.34 -6.66
C ALA A 215 22.91 1.31 -6.22
N TYR A 216 21.99 1.18 -7.17
CA TYR A 216 20.58 1.02 -6.91
C TYR A 216 20.31 -0.21 -6.04
N GLN A 217 20.90 -1.36 -6.37
CA GLN A 217 20.76 -2.59 -5.59
C GLN A 217 21.26 -2.42 -4.15
N ARG A 218 22.42 -1.79 -3.93
CA ARG A 218 22.95 -1.51 -2.58
C ARG A 218 22.03 -0.61 -1.76
N LEU A 219 21.47 0.43 -2.37
CA LEU A 219 20.57 1.38 -1.71
C LEU A 219 19.19 0.76 -1.42
N SER A 220 18.64 -0.03 -2.35
CA SER A 220 17.42 -0.81 -2.09
C SER A 220 17.63 -1.86 -1.00
N PHE A 221 18.76 -2.58 -1.03
CA PHE A 221 19.12 -3.51 0.04
C PHE A 221 19.18 -2.80 1.39
N GLN A 222 19.76 -1.60 1.42
CA GLN A 222 19.84 -0.77 2.62
C GLN A 222 18.47 -0.53 3.24
N GLU A 223 17.53 -0.07 2.42
CA GLU A 223 16.17 0.26 2.83
C GLU A 223 15.47 -0.99 3.38
N PHE A 224 15.51 -2.11 2.65
CA PHE A 224 14.90 -3.36 3.10
C PHE A 224 15.57 -3.91 4.36
N PHE A 225 16.89 -3.80 4.50
CA PHE A 225 17.61 -4.29 5.68
C PHE A 225 17.23 -3.49 6.93
N LEU A 226 17.25 -2.16 6.84
CA LEU A 226 16.82 -1.28 7.93
C LEU A 226 15.35 -1.50 8.27
N PHE A 227 14.53 -1.83 7.26
CA PHE A 227 13.14 -2.18 7.45
C PHE A 227 12.97 -3.51 8.21
N GLN A 228 13.76 -4.54 7.89
CA GLN A 228 13.69 -5.86 8.51
C GLN A 228 14.32 -5.92 9.91
N LEU A 229 15.31 -5.08 10.19
CA LEU A 229 16.08 -5.15 11.44
C LEU A 229 15.19 -4.98 12.71
N PRO A 230 14.30 -3.98 12.81
CA PRO A 230 13.37 -3.88 13.94
C PRO A 230 12.45 -5.10 14.09
N LEU A 231 12.03 -5.71 12.97
CA LEU A 231 11.16 -6.89 12.98
C LEU A 231 11.91 -8.12 13.51
N ALA A 232 13.14 -8.32 13.04
CA ALA A 232 14.02 -9.37 13.53
C ALA A 232 14.29 -9.22 15.04
N LEU A 233 14.58 -8.00 15.51
CA LEU A 233 14.78 -7.71 16.93
C LEU A 233 13.51 -7.98 17.77
N ARG A 234 12.32 -7.63 17.26
CA ARG A 234 11.04 -7.97 17.91
C ARG A 234 10.83 -9.48 17.98
N LYS A 235 11.13 -10.21 16.90
CA LYS A 235 11.01 -11.67 16.86
C LYS A 235 11.94 -12.35 17.85
N LEU A 236 13.17 -11.84 18.03
CA LEU A 236 14.12 -12.32 19.04
C LEU A 236 13.59 -12.09 20.47
N LYS A 237 13.16 -10.86 20.81
CA LYS A 237 12.57 -10.55 22.12
C LYS A 237 11.32 -11.38 22.42
N LYS A 238 10.56 -11.78 21.40
CA LYS A 238 9.36 -12.61 21.56
C LYS A 238 9.69 -14.07 21.85
N ARG A 239 10.77 -14.63 21.30
CA ARG A 239 11.22 -15.99 21.63
C ARG A 239 11.50 -16.17 23.13
N GLU A 240 11.78 -15.08 23.84
CA GLU A 240 12.01 -15.07 25.28
C GLU A 240 10.71 -14.96 26.12
N ARG A 241 9.55 -14.66 25.51
CA ARG A 241 8.28 -14.58 26.25
C ARG A 241 7.66 -15.96 26.40
N ALA A 242 7.58 -16.44 27.64
CA ALA A 242 6.80 -17.62 27.98
C ALA A 242 5.33 -17.43 27.58
N GLY A 243 4.83 -18.32 26.73
CA GLY A 243 3.42 -18.42 26.35
C GLY A 243 2.70 -19.52 27.12
N ILE A 244 1.55 -19.94 26.60
CA ILE A 244 0.72 -20.98 27.18
C ILE A 244 0.84 -22.23 26.30
N SER A 245 1.23 -23.37 26.88
CA SER A 245 1.17 -24.65 26.18
C SER A 245 -0.23 -25.24 26.36
N HIS A 246 -1.01 -25.26 25.29
CA HIS A 246 -2.38 -25.74 25.28
C HIS A 246 -2.46 -27.26 25.06
N SER A 247 -3.41 -27.90 25.73
CA SER A 247 -3.79 -29.29 25.43
C SER A 247 -4.73 -29.34 24.23
N VAL A 248 -4.12 -29.31 23.04
CA VAL A 248 -4.83 -29.23 21.75
C VAL A 248 -5.42 -30.56 21.27
N GLU A 249 -5.04 -31.69 21.89
CA GLU A 249 -5.56 -33.02 21.58
C GLU A 249 -6.58 -33.46 22.62
N GLY A 250 -7.77 -33.87 22.17
CA GLY A 250 -8.79 -34.36 23.06
C GLY A 250 -10.17 -34.53 22.44
N ALA A 251 -11.07 -35.09 23.23
CA ALA A 251 -12.40 -35.48 22.79
C ALA A 251 -13.24 -34.29 22.31
N LEU A 252 -13.06 -33.09 22.87
CA LEU A 252 -13.88 -31.93 22.49
C LEU A 252 -13.63 -31.50 21.05
N VAL A 253 -12.35 -31.35 20.67
CA VAL A 253 -11.96 -30.95 19.32
C VAL A 253 -12.39 -32.00 18.30
N ASN A 254 -12.12 -33.27 18.58
CA ASN A 254 -12.48 -34.37 17.67
C ASN A 254 -13.99 -34.48 17.50
N ASN A 255 -14.75 -34.44 18.58
CA ASN A 255 -16.21 -34.50 18.53
C ASN A 255 -16.77 -33.30 17.74
N PHE A 256 -16.20 -32.09 17.88
CA PHE A 256 -16.67 -30.92 17.15
C PHE A 256 -16.50 -31.07 15.65
N ILE A 257 -15.30 -31.49 15.23
CA ILE A 257 -15.00 -31.70 13.81
C ILE A 257 -15.93 -32.76 13.21
N THR A 258 -16.24 -33.84 13.93
CA THR A 258 -17.14 -34.90 13.43
C THR A 258 -18.61 -34.47 13.33
N GLN A 259 -19.05 -33.48 14.10
CA GLN A 259 -20.43 -32.99 14.09
C GLN A 259 -20.71 -31.86 13.08
N LEU A 260 -19.66 -31.37 12.40
CA LEU A 260 -19.83 -30.36 11.36
C LEU A 260 -20.68 -30.92 10.21
N PRO A 261 -21.63 -30.13 9.67
CA PRO A 261 -22.47 -30.55 8.55
C PRO A 261 -21.72 -30.58 7.21
N PHE A 262 -20.41 -30.39 7.22
CA PHE A 262 -19.54 -30.36 6.04
C PHE A 262 -18.15 -30.87 6.40
N LYS A 263 -17.38 -31.29 5.39
CA LYS A 263 -15.98 -31.69 5.56
C LYS A 263 -15.07 -30.47 5.43
N LEU A 264 -14.02 -30.44 6.27
CA LEU A 264 -12.97 -29.42 6.16
C LEU A 264 -12.15 -29.62 4.88
N THR A 265 -11.78 -28.51 4.23
CA THR A 265 -10.92 -28.51 3.04
C THR A 265 -9.48 -28.89 3.39
N GLY A 266 -8.65 -29.21 2.38
CA GLY A 266 -7.23 -29.52 2.58
C GLY A 266 -6.48 -28.33 3.18
N ALA A 267 -6.75 -27.13 2.65
CA ALA A 267 -6.19 -25.89 3.17
C ALA A 267 -6.60 -25.60 4.62
N GLN A 268 -7.87 -25.83 4.98
CA GLN A 268 -8.33 -25.67 6.37
C GLN A 268 -7.63 -26.65 7.32
N LYS A 269 -7.46 -27.92 6.93
CA LYS A 269 -6.76 -28.93 7.73
C LYS A 269 -5.28 -28.57 7.93
N LYS A 270 -4.61 -28.10 6.88
CA LYS A 270 -3.21 -27.64 6.95
C LYS A 270 -3.07 -26.49 7.95
N VAL A 271 -3.90 -25.46 7.82
CA VAL A 271 -3.88 -24.30 8.73
C VAL A 271 -4.19 -24.72 10.17
N LEU A 272 -5.12 -25.64 10.38
CA LEU A 272 -5.40 -26.17 11.72
C LEU A 272 -4.20 -26.92 12.31
N ALA A 273 -3.44 -27.66 11.50
CA ALA A 273 -2.21 -28.31 11.95
C ALA A 273 -1.13 -27.29 12.34
N GLU A 274 -1.00 -26.20 11.58
CA GLU A 274 -0.09 -25.09 11.91
C GLU A 274 -0.48 -24.41 13.24
N ILE A 275 -1.76 -24.06 13.41
CA ILE A 275 -2.29 -23.49 14.66
C ILE A 275 -2.07 -24.46 15.83
N LYS A 276 -2.39 -25.75 15.64
CA LYS A 276 -2.22 -26.79 16.64
C LYS A 276 -0.76 -26.89 17.11
N SER A 277 0.18 -26.89 16.17
CA SER A 277 1.62 -26.95 16.47
C SER A 277 2.07 -25.75 17.28
N ASP A 278 1.66 -24.54 16.91
CA ASP A 278 2.04 -23.32 17.64
C ASP A 278 1.45 -23.31 19.05
N MET A 279 0.16 -23.65 19.20
CA MET A 279 -0.53 -23.64 20.50
C MET A 279 0.02 -24.71 21.48
N GLN A 280 0.75 -25.72 20.99
CA GLN A 280 1.44 -26.72 21.85
C GLN A 280 2.76 -26.20 22.40
N GLU A 281 3.42 -25.26 21.71
CA GLU A 281 4.69 -24.74 22.17
C GLU A 281 4.54 -23.85 23.43
N PRO A 282 5.56 -23.78 24.31
CA PRO A 282 5.55 -22.87 25.46
C PRO A 282 5.81 -21.40 25.06
N LYS A 283 5.43 -21.00 23.83
CA LYS A 283 5.64 -19.67 23.26
C LYS A 283 4.32 -19.11 22.78
N VAL A 284 4.18 -17.79 22.78
CA VAL A 284 2.95 -17.13 22.33
C VAL A 284 2.76 -17.28 20.81
N MET A 285 1.69 -17.96 20.40
CA MET A 285 1.23 -17.95 19.01
C MET A 285 0.79 -16.53 18.65
N GLN A 286 1.29 -15.98 17.54
CA GLN A 286 0.67 -14.81 16.91
C GLN A 286 0.58 -15.06 15.41
N ARG A 287 -0.63 -15.31 14.93
CA ARG A 287 -0.83 -15.83 13.58
C ARG A 287 -1.86 -14.99 12.83
N LEU A 288 -1.55 -14.66 11.58
CA LEU A 288 -2.47 -14.06 10.62
C LEU A 288 -3.08 -15.15 9.75
N LEU A 289 -4.36 -15.43 9.98
CA LEU A 289 -5.19 -16.28 9.16
C LEU A 289 -5.80 -15.49 8.00
N GLN A 290 -5.27 -15.73 6.81
CA GLN A 290 -5.71 -15.12 5.58
C GLN A 290 -6.53 -16.12 4.74
N GLY A 291 -7.58 -15.63 4.09
CA GLY A 291 -8.30 -16.38 3.07
C GLY A 291 -9.52 -15.62 2.61
N ASP A 292 -10.06 -15.96 1.45
CA ASP A 292 -11.17 -15.20 0.86
C ASP A 292 -12.44 -15.17 1.74
N VAL A 293 -13.33 -14.20 1.49
CA VAL A 293 -14.67 -14.19 2.13
C VAL A 293 -15.36 -15.51 1.83
N GLY A 294 -15.75 -16.25 2.86
CA GLY A 294 -16.39 -17.57 2.70
C GLY A 294 -15.43 -18.76 2.60
N SER A 295 -14.10 -18.59 2.71
CA SER A 295 -13.14 -19.71 2.74
C SER A 295 -13.19 -20.57 4.02
N GLY A 296 -14.03 -20.20 5.00
CA GLY A 296 -14.18 -20.92 6.26
C GLY A 296 -13.22 -20.47 7.37
N LYS A 297 -12.66 -19.26 7.31
CA LYS A 297 -11.84 -18.69 8.41
C LYS A 297 -12.50 -18.84 9.79
N THR A 298 -13.81 -18.55 9.87
CA THR A 298 -14.56 -18.66 11.12
C THR A 298 -14.56 -20.09 11.69
N VAL A 299 -14.67 -21.15 10.87
CA VAL A 299 -14.65 -22.51 11.42
C VAL A 299 -13.27 -22.88 11.95
N VAL A 300 -12.20 -22.42 11.28
CA VAL A 300 -10.83 -22.60 11.76
C VAL A 300 -10.62 -21.89 13.10
N ALA A 301 -11.06 -20.64 13.22
CA ALA A 301 -10.99 -19.91 14.48
C ALA A 301 -11.84 -20.53 15.60
N THR A 302 -13.05 -21.01 15.30
CA THR A 302 -13.87 -21.73 16.28
C THR A 302 -13.18 -22.99 16.79
N ILE A 303 -12.54 -23.77 15.90
CA ILE A 303 -11.78 -24.97 16.31
C ILE A 303 -10.59 -24.58 17.19
N ALA A 304 -9.85 -23.52 16.85
CA ALA A 304 -8.78 -22.99 17.69
C ALA A 304 -9.28 -22.55 19.08
N SER A 305 -10.45 -21.91 19.15
CA SER A 305 -11.11 -21.57 20.41
C SER A 305 -11.40 -22.82 21.25
N ILE A 306 -11.92 -23.88 20.63
CA ILE A 306 -12.22 -25.14 21.33
C ILE A 306 -10.94 -25.81 21.84
N MET A 307 -9.82 -25.73 21.10
CA MET A 307 -8.51 -26.21 21.57
C MET A 307 -8.07 -25.50 22.86
N ALA A 308 -8.22 -24.17 22.94
CA ALA A 308 -7.91 -23.41 24.14
C ALA A 308 -8.84 -23.76 25.32
N ILE A 309 -10.14 -23.88 25.06
CA ILE A 309 -11.18 -24.25 26.06
C ILE A 309 -10.93 -25.65 26.61
N GLN A 310 -10.53 -26.59 25.76
CA GLN A 310 -10.15 -27.94 26.18
C GLN A 310 -8.96 -27.92 27.16
N GLY A 311 -8.01 -27.01 26.94
CA GLY A 311 -6.94 -26.70 27.89
C GLY A 311 -7.39 -25.93 29.14
N ARG A 312 -8.69 -25.76 29.39
CA ARG A 312 -9.29 -24.98 30.50
C ARG A 312 -8.92 -23.50 30.49
N HIS A 313 -8.80 -22.91 29.31
CA HIS A 313 -8.58 -21.47 29.12
C HIS A 313 -9.79 -20.81 28.46
N GLN A 314 -10.06 -19.57 28.85
CA GLN A 314 -11.07 -18.71 28.26
C GLN A 314 -10.57 -18.13 26.94
N VAL A 315 -11.52 -17.81 26.06
CA VAL A 315 -11.25 -17.26 24.73
C VAL A 315 -12.03 -15.96 24.53
N ALA A 316 -11.35 -14.95 24.00
CA ALA A 316 -11.98 -13.70 23.57
C ALA A 316 -12.04 -13.66 22.03
N PHE A 317 -13.23 -13.46 21.47
CA PHE A 317 -13.45 -13.35 20.03
C PHE A 317 -13.99 -11.95 19.69
N MET A 318 -13.10 -11.09 19.21
CA MET A 318 -13.40 -9.70 18.90
C MET A 318 -13.77 -9.53 17.42
N VAL A 319 -14.86 -8.82 17.16
CA VAL A 319 -15.40 -8.56 15.81
C VAL A 319 -15.83 -7.10 15.66
N PRO A 320 -15.83 -6.52 14.44
CA PRO A 320 -15.85 -5.06 14.28
C PRO A 320 -17.21 -4.41 14.51
N THR A 321 -18.31 -5.14 14.37
CA THR A 321 -19.67 -4.59 14.52
C THR A 321 -20.54 -5.49 15.40
N GLU A 322 -21.57 -4.90 16.00
CA GLU A 322 -22.51 -5.65 16.84
C GLU A 322 -23.30 -6.67 16.03
N ILE A 323 -23.64 -6.36 14.77
CA ILE A 323 -24.29 -7.31 13.87
C ILE A 323 -23.43 -8.55 13.69
N LEU A 324 -22.14 -8.37 13.40
CA LEU A 324 -21.22 -9.50 13.25
C LEU A 324 -21.07 -10.25 14.56
N ALA A 325 -21.00 -9.57 15.71
CA ALA A 325 -20.94 -10.22 17.02
C ALA A 325 -22.13 -11.14 17.26
N LYS A 326 -23.35 -10.66 17.00
CA LYS A 326 -24.57 -11.46 17.10
C LYS A 326 -24.57 -12.64 16.11
N GLN A 327 -24.20 -12.41 14.86
CA GLN A 327 -24.12 -13.47 13.84
C GLN A 327 -23.11 -14.57 14.22
N HIS A 328 -21.92 -14.18 14.71
CA HIS A 328 -20.92 -15.13 15.18
C HIS A 328 -21.41 -15.88 16.42
N TYR A 329 -22.04 -15.18 17.37
CA TYR A 329 -22.62 -15.79 18.56
C TYR A 329 -23.66 -16.86 18.23
N GLU A 330 -24.66 -16.52 17.40
CA GLU A 330 -25.71 -17.46 16.97
C GLU A 330 -25.12 -18.65 16.19
N LYS A 331 -24.17 -18.38 15.28
CA LYS A 331 -23.55 -19.42 14.46
C LYS A 331 -22.70 -20.37 15.30
N ILE A 332 -21.86 -19.86 16.20
CA ILE A 332 -21.00 -20.70 17.03
C ILE A 332 -21.85 -21.45 18.06
N MET A 333 -22.84 -20.79 18.68
CA MET A 333 -23.78 -21.44 19.59
C MET A 333 -24.52 -22.59 18.91
N SER A 334 -25.06 -22.40 17.71
CA SER A 334 -25.76 -23.47 16.98
C SER A 334 -24.84 -24.64 16.55
N GLN A 335 -23.56 -24.37 16.30
CA GLN A 335 -22.57 -25.40 16.00
C GLN A 335 -22.19 -26.19 17.26
N VAL A 336 -22.02 -25.50 18.38
CA VAL A 336 -21.56 -26.08 19.64
C VAL A 336 -22.69 -26.77 20.41
N ALA A 337 -23.94 -26.31 20.28
CA ALA A 337 -25.11 -26.93 20.91
C ALA A 337 -25.37 -28.38 20.46
N ARG A 338 -24.75 -28.82 19.35
CA ARG A 338 -24.82 -30.21 18.87
C ARG A 338 -23.96 -31.16 19.71
N HIS A 339 -23.09 -30.64 20.59
CA HIS A 339 -22.32 -31.43 21.54
C HIS A 339 -23.15 -31.85 22.75
N LYS A 340 -23.18 -33.16 23.00
CA LYS A 340 -23.84 -33.73 24.18
C LYS A 340 -22.89 -33.93 25.38
N SER A 341 -21.57 -33.93 25.15
CA SER A 341 -20.59 -34.41 26.14
C SER A 341 -20.04 -33.31 27.07
N GLN A 342 -20.06 -32.04 26.66
CA GLN A 342 -19.64 -30.91 27.48
C GLN A 342 -20.29 -29.63 26.96
N VAL A 343 -20.93 -28.88 27.86
CA VAL A 343 -21.58 -27.61 27.53
C VAL A 343 -20.52 -26.51 27.58
N ILE A 344 -20.11 -26.02 26.41
CA ILE A 344 -19.26 -24.84 26.30
C ILE A 344 -20.13 -23.60 26.53
N LYS A 345 -19.78 -22.79 27.52
CA LYS A 345 -20.50 -21.58 27.90
C LYS A 345 -20.04 -20.42 27.02
N ILE A 346 -20.92 -19.93 26.16
CA ILE A 346 -20.64 -18.82 25.23
C ILE A 346 -21.38 -17.57 25.72
N GLY A 347 -20.65 -16.46 25.84
CA GLY A 347 -21.20 -15.14 26.15
C GLY A 347 -21.19 -14.19 24.95
N LEU A 348 -21.99 -13.13 25.03
CA LEU A 348 -21.99 -12.00 24.10
C LEU A 348 -21.75 -10.70 24.88
N LEU A 349 -20.81 -9.88 24.42
CA LEU A 349 -20.56 -8.54 24.97
C LEU A 349 -20.54 -7.49 23.85
N THR A 350 -21.61 -6.70 23.75
CA THR A 350 -21.72 -5.57 22.81
C THR A 350 -21.90 -4.26 23.56
N SER A 351 -21.63 -3.14 22.88
CA SER A 351 -21.84 -1.80 23.43
C SER A 351 -23.30 -1.53 23.79
N SER A 352 -24.24 -2.14 23.08
CA SER A 352 -25.69 -2.03 23.26
C SER A 352 -26.30 -2.73 24.48
N LEU A 353 -25.56 -3.62 25.16
CA LEU A 353 -26.07 -4.28 26.38
C LEU A 353 -26.33 -3.25 27.48
N ASN A 354 -27.39 -3.48 28.27
CA ASN A 354 -27.69 -2.58 29.39
C ASN A 354 -26.67 -2.75 30.53
N ALA A 355 -26.61 -1.77 31.44
CA ALA A 355 -25.60 -1.76 32.50
C ALA A 355 -25.68 -2.97 33.44
N LYS A 356 -26.88 -3.52 33.68
CA LYS A 356 -27.08 -4.69 34.54
C LYS A 356 -26.55 -5.96 33.87
N GLU A 357 -26.84 -6.16 32.59
CA GLU A 357 -26.34 -7.26 31.77
C GLU A 357 -24.82 -7.20 31.63
N LYS A 358 -24.26 -6.02 31.32
CA LYS A 358 -22.79 -5.85 31.24
C LYS A 358 -22.11 -6.23 32.55
N LYS A 359 -22.62 -5.77 33.69
CA LYS A 359 -22.07 -6.12 35.01
C LYS A 359 -22.10 -7.64 35.25
N ARG A 360 -23.18 -8.32 34.88
CA ARG A 360 -23.28 -9.78 34.97
C ARG A 360 -22.23 -10.45 34.10
N VAL A 361 -22.13 -10.07 32.82
CA VAL A 361 -21.14 -10.64 31.89
C VAL A 361 -19.71 -10.40 32.37
N TYR A 362 -19.40 -9.22 32.94
CA TYR A 362 -18.08 -8.94 33.52
C TYR A 362 -17.76 -9.88 34.68
N GLN A 363 -18.74 -10.16 35.54
CA GLN A 363 -18.59 -11.10 36.64
C GLN A 363 -18.39 -12.52 36.13
N ASP A 364 -19.21 -12.97 35.17
CA ASP A 364 -19.11 -14.30 34.58
C ASP A 364 -17.74 -14.54 33.89
N ILE A 365 -17.20 -13.52 33.21
CA ILE A 365 -15.84 -13.56 32.63
C ILE A 365 -14.77 -13.66 33.72
N LYS A 366 -14.90 -12.86 34.79
CA LYS A 366 -13.94 -12.81 35.90
C LYS A 366 -13.92 -14.10 36.72
N ASP A 367 -15.06 -14.73 36.89
CA ASP A 367 -15.18 -15.97 37.68
C ASP A 367 -14.82 -17.22 36.87
N GLY A 368 -14.68 -17.08 35.55
CA GLY A 368 -14.39 -18.18 34.64
C GLY A 368 -15.62 -19.00 34.25
N GLU A 369 -16.81 -18.42 34.38
CA GLU A 369 -18.08 -19.03 34.00
C GLU A 369 -18.38 -18.91 32.50
N VAL A 370 -17.61 -18.10 31.77
CA VAL A 370 -17.68 -18.01 30.30
C VAL A 370 -16.40 -18.60 29.70
N ASP A 371 -16.56 -19.63 28.85
CA ASP A 371 -15.46 -20.26 28.11
C ASP A 371 -15.08 -19.44 26.87
N LEU A 372 -16.07 -18.93 26.14
CA LEU A 372 -15.90 -18.12 24.94
C LEU A 372 -16.74 -16.84 25.03
N ILE A 373 -16.10 -15.68 25.01
CA ILE A 373 -16.79 -14.39 24.92
C ILE A 373 -16.66 -13.81 23.52
N ILE A 374 -17.79 -13.55 22.86
CA ILE A 374 -17.83 -12.89 21.55
C ILE A 374 -18.24 -11.43 21.77
N GLY A 375 -17.53 -10.48 21.17
CA GLY A 375 -17.86 -9.08 21.40
C GLY A 375 -17.21 -8.09 20.47
N THR A 376 -17.60 -6.83 20.63
CA THR A 376 -17.02 -5.70 19.89
C THR A 376 -15.86 -5.07 20.66
N HIS A 377 -15.56 -3.80 20.39
CA HIS A 377 -14.63 -2.99 21.19
C HIS A 377 -14.98 -2.94 22.69
N ALA A 378 -16.21 -3.32 23.08
CA ALA A 378 -16.61 -3.49 24.48
C ALA A 378 -15.71 -4.48 25.25
N LEU A 379 -15.09 -5.45 24.57
CA LEU A 379 -14.10 -6.36 25.18
C LEU A 379 -12.83 -5.65 25.66
N LEU A 380 -12.56 -4.44 25.17
CA LEU A 380 -11.39 -3.65 25.52
C LEU A 380 -11.60 -2.79 26.77
N GLU A 381 -12.84 -2.65 27.25
CA GLU A 381 -13.16 -1.86 28.44
C GLU A 381 -12.37 -2.36 29.67
N GLU A 382 -11.92 -1.45 30.54
CA GLU A 382 -11.06 -1.77 31.70
C GLU A 382 -11.68 -2.80 32.65
N ASN A 383 -13.00 -2.82 32.76
CA ASN A 383 -13.75 -3.72 33.63
C ASN A 383 -13.73 -5.19 33.19
N VAL A 384 -13.39 -5.47 31.92
CA VAL A 384 -13.28 -6.84 31.42
C VAL A 384 -11.98 -7.47 31.93
N LYS A 385 -12.08 -8.37 32.90
CA LYS A 385 -10.97 -9.08 33.52
C LYS A 385 -11.20 -10.58 33.40
N PHE A 386 -10.32 -11.28 32.69
CA PHE A 386 -10.41 -12.73 32.52
C PHE A 386 -9.76 -13.46 33.68
N LYS A 387 -10.29 -14.63 34.04
CA LYS A 387 -9.66 -15.55 35.00
C LYS A 387 -8.44 -16.22 34.38
N LYS A 388 -8.58 -16.75 33.16
CA LYS A 388 -7.53 -17.48 32.42
C LYS A 388 -7.70 -17.30 30.91
N LEU A 389 -7.43 -16.11 30.40
CA LEU A 389 -7.44 -15.87 28.94
C LEU A 389 -6.28 -16.64 28.28
N GLY A 390 -6.61 -17.55 27.36
CA GLY A 390 -5.64 -18.36 26.62
C GLY A 390 -5.53 -18.02 25.16
N LEU A 391 -6.63 -17.60 24.52
CA LEU A 391 -6.65 -17.25 23.10
C LEU A 391 -7.46 -15.97 22.85
N VAL A 392 -6.94 -15.13 21.99
CA VAL A 392 -7.60 -13.93 21.45
C VAL A 392 -7.76 -14.09 19.95
N VAL A 393 -9.00 -14.10 19.48
CA VAL A 393 -9.33 -14.08 18.05
C VAL A 393 -9.79 -12.68 17.66
N ILE A 394 -9.23 -12.12 16.60
CA ILE A 394 -9.61 -10.80 16.07
C ILE A 394 -10.04 -10.95 14.61
N ASP A 395 -11.33 -10.76 14.32
CA ASP A 395 -11.84 -10.77 12.95
C ASP A 395 -11.81 -9.39 12.31
N GLU A 396 -11.62 -9.33 11.00
CA GLU A 396 -11.58 -8.11 10.19
C GLU A 396 -10.75 -6.98 10.80
N GLN A 397 -9.49 -7.31 11.13
CA GLN A 397 -8.59 -6.43 11.89
C GLN A 397 -8.41 -5.01 11.33
N HIS A 398 -8.62 -4.81 10.03
CA HIS A 398 -8.42 -3.53 9.36
C HIS A 398 -9.43 -2.45 9.80
N LYS A 399 -10.52 -2.85 10.46
CA LYS A 399 -11.51 -1.92 11.04
C LYS A 399 -11.11 -1.40 12.42
N PHE A 400 -10.05 -1.92 13.03
CA PHE A 400 -9.61 -1.57 14.39
C PHE A 400 -8.32 -0.74 14.38
N GLY A 401 -8.26 0.27 15.25
CA GLY A 401 -7.05 1.06 15.45
C GLY A 401 -5.86 0.19 15.89
N VAL A 402 -4.63 0.57 15.52
CA VAL A 402 -3.40 -0.16 15.88
C VAL A 402 -3.27 -0.32 17.41
N GLY A 403 -3.55 0.73 18.18
CA GLY A 403 -3.48 0.70 19.65
C GLY A 403 -4.54 -0.17 20.33
N GLN A 404 -5.75 -0.25 19.77
CA GLN A 404 -6.85 -1.04 20.33
C GLN A 404 -6.56 -2.55 20.32
N ARG A 405 -5.81 -3.02 19.31
CA ARG A 405 -5.42 -4.43 19.16
C ARG A 405 -4.44 -4.92 20.21
N ALA A 406 -3.59 -4.03 20.73
CA ALA A 406 -2.62 -4.38 21.77
C ALA A 406 -3.27 -4.56 23.16
N LEU A 407 -4.45 -3.98 23.40
CA LEU A 407 -5.10 -3.97 24.70
C LEU A 407 -5.73 -5.30 25.09
N LEU A 408 -6.28 -6.06 24.13
CA LEU A 408 -6.96 -7.33 24.43
C LEU A 408 -5.98 -8.42 24.91
N PRO A 409 -4.83 -8.66 24.24
CA PRO A 409 -3.83 -9.60 24.75
C PRO A 409 -3.25 -9.20 26.11
N GLN A 410 -3.19 -7.90 26.45
CA GLN A 410 -2.73 -7.42 27.76
C GLN A 410 -3.68 -7.79 28.92
N LYS A 411 -4.90 -8.22 28.64
CA LYS A 411 -5.86 -8.68 29.65
C LYS A 411 -5.61 -10.12 30.12
N GLY A 412 -4.63 -10.81 29.53
CA GLY A 412 -4.19 -12.15 29.92
C GLY A 412 -2.68 -12.19 30.15
N ASN A 413 -2.19 -13.31 30.68
CA ASN A 413 -0.76 -13.56 30.78
C ASN A 413 -0.25 -14.19 29.49
N ASN A 414 0.16 -13.35 28.53
CA ASN A 414 0.68 -13.79 27.23
C ASN A 414 -0.21 -14.81 26.49
N PRO A 415 -1.51 -14.50 26.27
CA PRO A 415 -2.40 -15.39 25.52
C PRO A 415 -1.99 -15.46 24.05
N ASP A 416 -2.33 -16.57 23.41
CA ASP A 416 -2.21 -16.74 21.98
C ASP A 416 -3.10 -15.75 21.22
N VAL A 417 -2.66 -15.31 20.04
CA VAL A 417 -3.36 -14.33 19.22
C VAL A 417 -3.55 -14.87 17.80
N LEU A 418 -4.81 -14.99 17.39
CA LEU A 418 -5.20 -15.37 16.03
C LEU A 418 -5.94 -14.21 15.37
N ILE A 419 -5.34 -13.63 14.35
CA ILE A 419 -5.91 -12.50 13.61
C ILE A 419 -6.43 -13.01 12.28
N MET A 420 -7.66 -12.66 11.91
CA MET A 420 -8.25 -13.07 10.64
C MET A 420 -8.41 -11.87 9.69
N THR A 421 -8.19 -12.12 8.41
CA THR A 421 -8.48 -11.13 7.37
C THR A 421 -8.99 -11.80 6.11
N ALA A 422 -10.00 -11.18 5.49
CA ALA A 422 -10.49 -11.59 4.19
C ALA A 422 -9.65 -11.05 3.02
N THR A 423 -8.99 -9.90 3.20
CA THR A 423 -8.25 -9.24 2.13
C THR A 423 -6.84 -9.79 2.05
N PRO A 424 -6.40 -10.29 0.88
CA PRO A 424 -5.01 -10.65 0.69
C PRO A 424 -4.11 -9.45 0.95
N ILE A 425 -3.29 -9.52 1.98
CA ILE A 425 -2.33 -8.48 2.27
C ILE A 425 -1.06 -8.85 1.52
N PRO A 426 -0.53 -7.98 0.62
CA PRO A 426 0.74 -8.25 -0.05
C PRO A 426 1.77 -8.66 1.00
N ARG A 427 2.50 -9.76 0.78
CA ARG A 427 3.43 -10.31 1.79
C ARG A 427 4.40 -9.25 2.31
N THR A 428 4.85 -8.34 1.46
CA THR A 428 5.65 -7.17 1.84
C THR A 428 4.94 -6.27 2.83
N LEU A 429 3.70 -5.84 2.55
CA LEU A 429 2.88 -5.03 3.45
C LEU A 429 2.50 -5.77 4.74
N ALA A 430 2.32 -7.09 4.66
CA ALA A 430 2.06 -7.93 5.84
C ALA A 430 3.26 -7.97 6.77
N ILE A 431 4.47 -8.14 6.21
CA ILE A 431 5.72 -8.04 6.96
C ILE A 431 5.92 -6.62 7.49
N THR A 432 5.48 -5.59 6.76
CA THR A 432 5.65 -4.20 7.18
C THR A 432 4.73 -3.77 8.32
N LEU A 433 3.44 -4.07 8.20
CA LEU A 433 2.42 -3.67 9.17
C LEU A 433 2.30 -4.66 10.33
N TYR A 434 2.67 -5.93 10.10
CA TYR A 434 2.39 -7.04 11.00
C TYR A 434 3.57 -8.02 11.09
N GLY A 435 4.82 -7.58 10.85
CA GLY A 435 6.02 -8.43 10.74
C GLY A 435 6.40 -9.27 11.96
N ASP A 436 5.53 -9.32 12.97
CA ASP A 436 5.54 -10.20 14.13
C ASP A 436 4.55 -11.38 14.03
N LEU A 437 3.68 -11.42 13.01
CA LEU A 437 2.68 -12.47 12.78
C LEU A 437 3.19 -13.53 11.79
N ASP A 438 3.10 -14.80 12.17
CA ASP A 438 3.24 -15.91 11.21
C ASP A 438 1.98 -16.00 10.34
N THR A 439 2.13 -16.28 9.05
CA THR A 439 0.99 -16.22 8.09
C THR A 439 0.50 -17.62 7.71
N SER A 440 -0.80 -17.85 7.86
CA SER A 440 -1.52 -19.03 7.38
C SER A 440 -2.50 -18.63 6.29
N VAL A 441 -2.48 -19.32 5.15
CA VAL A 441 -3.35 -19.00 4.01
C VAL A 441 -4.29 -20.17 3.73
N ILE A 442 -5.60 -19.90 3.76
CA ILE A 442 -6.63 -20.79 3.21
C ILE A 442 -6.83 -20.39 1.74
N ASN A 443 -6.17 -21.12 0.84
CA ASN A 443 -6.21 -20.91 -0.61
C ASN A 443 -7.26 -21.78 -1.33
N GLU A 444 -8.08 -22.53 -0.59
CA GLU A 444 -9.16 -23.35 -1.13
C GLU A 444 -10.51 -22.77 -0.71
N LEU A 445 -11.44 -22.71 -1.65
CA LEU A 445 -12.85 -22.40 -1.37
C LEU A 445 -13.60 -23.70 -1.03
N PRO A 446 -14.66 -23.66 -0.19
CA PRO A 446 -15.49 -24.82 0.07
C PRO A 446 -16.09 -25.39 -1.23
N PRO A 447 -16.21 -26.72 -1.35
CA PRO A 447 -16.82 -27.35 -2.52
C PRO A 447 -18.27 -26.89 -2.70
N GLY A 448 -18.68 -26.69 -3.95
CA GLY A 448 -20.03 -26.23 -4.31
C GLY A 448 -20.19 -24.72 -4.48
N ARG A 449 -19.16 -23.92 -4.21
CA ARG A 449 -19.19 -22.47 -4.49
C ARG A 449 -18.98 -22.20 -5.97
N GLN A 450 -19.95 -21.55 -6.60
CA GLN A 450 -19.83 -21.10 -7.98
C GLN A 450 -18.95 -19.84 -8.09
N PRO A 451 -18.10 -19.73 -9.12
CA PRO A 451 -17.32 -18.52 -9.37
C PRO A 451 -18.27 -17.35 -9.72
N ILE A 452 -17.89 -16.14 -9.32
CA ILE A 452 -18.65 -14.93 -9.63
C ILE A 452 -18.27 -14.49 -11.05
N ASN A 453 -19.24 -14.43 -11.96
CA ASN A 453 -19.02 -13.79 -13.27
C ASN A 453 -18.83 -12.28 -13.06
N THR A 454 -17.67 -11.76 -13.46
CA THR A 454 -17.27 -10.37 -13.22
C THR A 454 -17.11 -9.66 -14.56
N GLU A 455 -17.90 -8.61 -14.78
CA GLU A 455 -17.92 -7.88 -16.05
C GLU A 455 -17.61 -6.39 -15.83
N ARG A 456 -16.86 -5.80 -16.77
CA ARG A 456 -16.61 -4.36 -16.82
C ARG A 456 -17.52 -3.73 -17.85
N ILE A 457 -18.42 -2.88 -17.40
CA ILE A 457 -19.42 -2.21 -18.25
C ILE A 457 -19.04 -0.73 -18.39
N ARG A 458 -19.16 -0.20 -19.61
CA ARG A 458 -18.95 1.23 -19.89
C ARG A 458 -20.25 2.03 -19.66
N ASN A 459 -20.11 3.32 -19.40
CA ASN A 459 -21.25 4.20 -19.10
C ASN A 459 -22.31 4.27 -20.21
N ASP A 460 -21.95 4.04 -21.46
CA ASP A 460 -22.88 4.00 -22.61
C ASP A 460 -23.81 2.78 -22.60
N LYS A 461 -23.52 1.74 -21.78
CA LYS A 461 -24.37 0.54 -21.63
C LYS A 461 -25.15 0.53 -20.30
N ARG A 462 -25.39 1.70 -19.72
CA ARG A 462 -26.04 1.84 -18.41
C ARG A 462 -27.48 1.33 -18.39
N ASP A 463 -28.23 1.57 -19.46
CA ASP A 463 -29.62 1.09 -19.58
C ASP A 463 -29.71 -0.43 -19.61
N TRP A 464 -28.77 -1.08 -20.30
CA TRP A 464 -28.65 -2.53 -20.28
C TRP A 464 -28.40 -3.06 -18.87
N LEU A 465 -27.50 -2.42 -18.11
CA LEU A 465 -27.23 -2.80 -16.71
C LEU A 465 -28.49 -2.68 -15.84
N TYR A 466 -29.29 -1.62 -16.01
CA TYR A 466 -30.52 -1.45 -15.26
C TYR A 466 -31.57 -2.51 -15.61
N ASN A 467 -31.71 -2.87 -16.88
CA ASN A 467 -32.60 -3.96 -17.30
C ASN A 467 -32.14 -5.31 -16.72
N PHE A 468 -30.84 -5.59 -16.78
CA PHE A 468 -30.24 -6.78 -16.16
C PHE A 468 -30.52 -6.83 -14.64
N MET A 469 -30.43 -5.70 -13.93
CA MET A 469 -30.81 -5.63 -12.53
C MET A 469 -32.30 -5.95 -12.33
N LYS A 470 -33.20 -5.36 -13.12
CA LYS A 470 -34.65 -5.61 -13.04
C LYS A 470 -35.00 -7.09 -13.26
N GLU A 471 -34.41 -7.73 -14.27
CA GLU A 471 -34.60 -9.16 -14.55
C GLU A 471 -34.16 -10.06 -13.40
N ASN A 472 -33.05 -9.73 -12.73
CA ASN A 472 -32.62 -10.50 -11.56
C ASN A 472 -33.57 -10.27 -10.37
N ILE A 473 -34.04 -9.04 -10.16
CA ILE A 473 -34.97 -8.73 -9.06
C ILE A 473 -36.33 -9.42 -9.29
N SER A 474 -36.84 -9.45 -10.52
CA SER A 474 -38.10 -10.13 -10.84
C SER A 474 -38.04 -11.65 -10.64
N GLN A 475 -36.84 -12.25 -10.70
CA GLN A 475 -36.58 -13.64 -10.31
C GLN A 475 -36.47 -13.85 -8.79
N GLY A 476 -36.79 -12.85 -7.98
CA GLY A 476 -36.70 -12.90 -6.52
C GLY A 476 -35.29 -12.75 -5.96
N ARG A 477 -34.33 -12.27 -6.77
CA ARG A 477 -32.95 -11.98 -6.31
C ARG A 477 -32.84 -10.55 -5.79
N GLN A 478 -31.69 -10.24 -5.20
CA GLN A 478 -31.41 -8.93 -4.61
C GLN A 478 -30.17 -8.32 -5.24
N VAL A 479 -30.11 -6.99 -5.30
CA VAL A 479 -29.02 -6.25 -5.95
C VAL A 479 -28.40 -5.28 -4.95
N TYR A 480 -27.06 -5.27 -4.89
CA TYR A 480 -26.28 -4.25 -4.18
C TYR A 480 -25.68 -3.26 -5.18
N VAL A 481 -25.80 -1.97 -4.89
CA VAL A 481 -25.14 -0.91 -5.66
C VAL A 481 -24.30 -0.05 -4.71
N VAL A 482 -23.02 0.12 -5.02
CA VAL A 482 -22.05 0.81 -4.16
C VAL A 482 -21.55 2.06 -4.89
N TYR A 483 -21.71 3.22 -4.24
CA TYR A 483 -21.15 4.50 -4.68
C TYR A 483 -20.08 4.98 -3.70
N PRO A 484 -18.99 5.59 -4.18
CA PRO A 484 -17.86 5.97 -3.33
C PRO A 484 -18.14 7.19 -2.45
N LEU A 485 -19.07 8.07 -2.84
CA LEU A 485 -19.40 9.30 -2.12
C LEU A 485 -20.81 9.26 -1.54
N ILE A 486 -21.00 9.87 -0.37
CA ILE A 486 -22.33 10.05 0.25
C ILE A 486 -23.06 11.24 -0.40
N GLU A 487 -22.34 12.35 -0.57
CA GLU A 487 -22.79 13.63 -1.10
C GLU A 487 -21.83 14.09 -2.21
N GLU A 488 -22.27 14.99 -3.08
CA GLU A 488 -21.45 15.52 -4.17
C GLU A 488 -20.23 16.29 -3.62
N SER A 489 -19.09 16.22 -4.33
CA SER A 489 -17.87 16.94 -3.98
C SER A 489 -17.39 17.75 -5.18
N PHE A 490 -17.07 19.04 -4.96
CA PHE A 490 -16.52 19.89 -6.02
C PHE A 490 -15.10 19.50 -6.46
N ALA A 491 -14.37 18.73 -5.64
CA ALA A 491 -13.00 18.32 -5.94
C ALA A 491 -12.92 17.01 -6.74
N LEU A 492 -13.98 16.19 -6.73
CA LEU A 492 -14.02 14.87 -7.35
C LEU A 492 -15.34 14.74 -8.13
N ASP A 493 -15.24 14.64 -9.45
CA ASP A 493 -16.37 14.42 -10.36
C ASP A 493 -16.87 12.96 -10.29
N LEU A 494 -17.46 12.59 -9.16
CA LEU A 494 -17.98 11.25 -8.87
C LEU A 494 -19.44 11.32 -8.39
N LEU A 495 -20.25 10.32 -8.80
CA LEU A 495 -21.66 10.22 -8.40
C LEU A 495 -21.82 9.92 -6.90
N SER A 496 -22.83 10.55 -6.28
CA SER A 496 -23.15 10.40 -4.87
C SER A 496 -24.29 9.40 -4.61
N ALA A 497 -24.20 8.67 -3.50
CA ALA A 497 -25.18 7.66 -3.11
C ALA A 497 -26.57 8.24 -2.88
N LYS A 498 -26.68 9.45 -2.30
CA LYS A 498 -27.98 10.11 -2.06
C LYS A 498 -28.70 10.49 -3.35
N LYS A 499 -27.98 11.06 -4.32
CA LYS A 499 -28.53 11.42 -5.64
C LYS A 499 -29.01 10.19 -6.38
N MET A 500 -28.15 9.18 -6.45
CA MET A 500 -28.50 7.93 -7.14
C MET A 500 -29.60 7.16 -6.42
N TYR A 501 -29.72 7.25 -5.10
CA TYR A 501 -30.84 6.68 -4.36
C TYR A 501 -32.18 7.33 -4.76
N ALA A 502 -32.23 8.66 -4.85
CA ALA A 502 -33.42 9.36 -5.34
C ALA A 502 -33.73 8.95 -6.79
N GLU A 503 -32.74 8.89 -7.67
CA GLU A 503 -32.93 8.45 -9.06
C GLU A 503 -33.42 6.99 -9.16
N PHE A 504 -32.89 6.09 -8.33
CA PHE A 504 -33.31 4.70 -8.28
C PHE A 504 -34.73 4.55 -7.73
N LYS A 505 -35.03 5.22 -6.62
CA LYS A 505 -36.34 5.13 -5.98
C LYS A 505 -37.42 5.82 -6.81
N ASP A 506 -37.13 7.00 -7.33
CA ASP A 506 -38.13 7.88 -7.92
C ASP A 506 -38.16 7.81 -9.45
N ASN A 507 -37.24 7.10 -10.12
CA ASN A 507 -37.23 6.95 -11.58
C ASN A 507 -37.03 5.50 -12.05
N ILE A 508 -35.87 4.90 -11.77
CA ILE A 508 -35.44 3.66 -12.46
C ILE A 508 -36.11 2.40 -11.88
N PHE A 509 -36.23 2.31 -10.56
CA PHE A 509 -36.70 1.14 -9.82
C PHE A 509 -37.94 1.46 -8.97
N LYS A 510 -38.83 2.35 -9.45
CA LYS A 510 -40.09 2.77 -8.77
C LYS A 510 -40.92 1.60 -8.22
N GLU A 511 -40.88 0.48 -8.92
CA GLU A 511 -41.68 -0.72 -8.68
C GLU A 511 -41.08 -1.62 -7.59
N TYR A 512 -39.84 -1.34 -7.19
CA TYR A 512 -39.07 -2.14 -6.25
C TYR A 512 -38.78 -1.39 -4.94
N LYS A 513 -38.46 -2.13 -3.89
CA LYS A 513 -38.03 -1.54 -2.61
C LYS A 513 -36.55 -1.20 -2.68
N VAL A 514 -36.25 0.09 -2.65
CA VAL A 514 -34.87 0.61 -2.64
C VAL A 514 -34.54 1.11 -1.23
N GLY A 515 -33.42 0.66 -0.67
CA GLY A 515 -32.88 1.12 0.61
C GLY A 515 -31.54 1.85 0.42
N LEU A 516 -31.27 2.85 1.27
CA LEU A 516 -29.99 3.57 1.30
C LEU A 516 -29.27 3.30 2.63
N VAL A 517 -28.04 2.80 2.56
CA VAL A 517 -27.16 2.64 3.72
C VAL A 517 -25.87 3.43 3.47
N HIS A 518 -25.50 4.30 4.41
CA HIS A 518 -24.24 5.03 4.38
C HIS A 518 -23.67 5.29 5.78
N GLY A 519 -22.36 5.55 5.87
CA GLY A 519 -21.62 5.66 7.13
C GLY A 519 -22.10 6.77 8.10
N ARG A 520 -22.82 7.79 7.63
CA ARG A 520 -23.41 8.84 8.49
C ARG A 520 -24.75 8.46 9.16
N LEU A 521 -25.36 7.32 8.81
CA LEU A 521 -26.60 6.87 9.47
C LEU A 521 -26.30 6.38 10.89
N LYS A 522 -27.27 6.51 11.80
CA LYS A 522 -27.16 5.90 13.13
C LYS A 522 -27.13 4.38 12.98
N THR A 523 -26.34 3.68 13.79
CA THR A 523 -26.18 2.21 13.73
C THR A 523 -27.53 1.47 13.75
N GLN A 524 -28.46 1.88 14.61
CA GLN A 524 -29.81 1.28 14.69
C GLN A 524 -30.61 1.41 13.38
N GLU A 525 -30.40 2.48 12.61
CA GLU A 525 -31.07 2.65 11.31
C GLU A 525 -30.41 1.78 10.24
N GLN A 526 -29.07 1.70 10.24
CA GLN A 526 -28.32 0.81 9.34
C GLN A 526 -28.75 -0.65 9.56
N ASP A 527 -28.82 -1.09 10.81
CA ASP A 527 -29.21 -2.45 11.19
C ASP A 527 -30.63 -2.77 10.72
N LYS A 528 -31.57 -1.84 10.89
CA LYS A 528 -32.96 -2.01 10.42
C LYS A 528 -33.02 -2.16 8.90
N ILE A 529 -32.27 -1.35 8.15
CA ILE A 529 -32.26 -1.41 6.69
C ILE A 529 -31.62 -2.72 6.21
N MET A 530 -30.50 -3.13 6.82
CA MET A 530 -29.85 -4.40 6.49
C MET A 530 -30.69 -5.62 6.87
N SER A 531 -31.45 -5.59 7.96
CA SER A 531 -32.38 -6.66 8.34
C SER A 531 -33.52 -6.79 7.33
N ARG A 532 -34.15 -5.67 6.96
CA ARG A 532 -35.20 -5.66 5.92
C ARG A 532 -34.68 -6.21 4.60
N PHE A 533 -33.50 -5.76 4.19
CA PHE A 533 -32.85 -6.30 2.99
C PHE A 533 -32.66 -7.80 3.12
N ARG A 534 -32.09 -8.32 4.22
CA ARG A 534 -31.91 -9.77 4.41
C ARG A 534 -33.23 -10.57 4.40
N GLU A 535 -34.32 -9.98 4.86
CA GLU A 535 -35.67 -10.58 4.86
C GLU A 535 -36.40 -10.45 3.51
N GLY A 536 -35.80 -9.79 2.51
CA GLY A 536 -36.43 -9.55 1.21
C GLY A 536 -37.53 -8.48 1.24
N LYS A 537 -37.49 -7.55 2.19
CA LYS A 537 -38.50 -6.52 2.45
C LYS A 537 -38.10 -5.12 1.99
#